data_AF-A0A0C1H317-F1
#
_entry.id   AF-A0A0C1H317-F1
#
_cell.length_a   1.000
_cell.length_b   1.000
_cell.length_c   1.000
_cell.angle_alpha   90.00
_cell.angle_beta   90.00
_cell.angle_gamma   90.00
#
_symmetry.space_group_name_H-M   'P 1'
#
loop_
_entity.id
_entity.type
_entity.pdbx_description
1 polymer ?
#
loop_
_entity_poly.entity_id
_entity_poly.type
_entity_poly.pdbx_seq_one_letter_code
_entity_poly.pdbx_strand_id
1 'polypeptide(L)'
;MAILWKPAIRWQIQKLEILKPIQWTNIRRNEVGIKMSERSGSLYIEDNRQQRASMLLKDVAYRIHADFDMTSEAGEGDNYVKFAEMFKRRAKKGQYFHQPYLGCREFPCHFRLLEKVEDGLPREDITQDFGFMLYDMDFSKSDPRDSNNAEPMFYQCKAINGVITVPPANSEEVKR
;
A
#
# COMPACT_ATOMS: atom_id res chain seq x y z
N MET A 1 -7.56 2.44 -0.47
CA MET A 1 -6.84 3.60 0.11
C MET A 1 -7.56 4.13 1.34
N ALA A 2 -6.83 4.53 2.38
CA ALA A 2 -7.39 4.73 3.72
C ALA A 2 -7.80 6.19 4.06
N ILE A 3 -7.03 7.19 3.63
CA ILE A 3 -7.23 8.60 4.01
C ILE A 3 -8.36 9.25 3.19
N LEU A 4 -8.25 9.17 1.86
CA LEU A 4 -9.28 9.61 0.93
C LEU A 4 -9.27 8.71 -0.30
N TRP A 5 -10.44 8.19 -0.67
CA TRP A 5 -10.67 7.52 -1.93
C TRP A 5 -12.12 7.77 -2.36
N LYS A 6 -12.29 7.96 -3.67
CA LYS A 6 -13.58 8.05 -4.36
C LYS A 6 -13.42 7.39 -5.73
N PRO A 7 -14.48 6.83 -6.32
CA PRO A 7 -14.42 6.30 -7.69
C PRO A 7 -13.91 7.34 -8.71
N ALA A 8 -14.24 8.62 -8.48
CA ALA A 8 -13.82 9.78 -9.28
C ALA A 8 -12.31 10.06 -9.33
N ILE A 9 -11.50 9.43 -8.46
CA ILE A 9 -10.05 9.67 -8.40
C ILE A 9 -9.24 8.37 -8.37
N ARG A 10 -8.09 8.39 -9.03
CA ARG A 10 -7.11 7.29 -9.01
C ARG A 10 -5.76 7.83 -8.56
N TRP A 11 -5.30 7.34 -7.42
CA TRP A 11 -3.99 7.71 -6.88
C TRP A 11 -2.86 6.99 -7.60
N GLN A 12 -1.76 7.70 -7.75
CA GLN A 12 -0.53 7.26 -8.37
C GLN A 12 0.64 7.61 -7.46
N ILE A 13 1.38 6.60 -7.03
CA ILE A 13 2.63 6.81 -6.31
C ILE A 13 3.70 7.14 -7.33
N GLN A 14 4.42 8.24 -7.13
CA GLN A 14 5.47 8.70 -8.02
C GLN A 14 6.86 8.32 -7.50
N LYS A 15 7.04 8.42 -6.18
CA LYS A 15 8.28 7.98 -5.52
C LYS A 15 8.06 7.67 -4.05
N LEU A 16 8.92 6.84 -3.50
CA LEU A 16 9.04 6.60 -2.06
C LEU A 16 10.45 6.97 -1.59
N GLU A 17 10.56 7.47 -0.37
CA GLU A 17 11.84 7.64 0.31
C GLU A 17 11.86 6.73 1.54
N ILE A 18 12.95 5.99 1.71
CA ILE A 18 13.24 5.17 2.88
C ILE A 18 13.83 6.11 3.94
N LEU A 19 13.20 6.19 5.12
CA LEU A 19 13.57 7.12 6.18
C LEU A 19 14.18 6.43 7.41
N LYS A 20 14.21 5.10 7.42
CA LYS A 20 14.81 4.27 8.47
C LYS A 20 15.49 3.06 7.86
N PRO A 21 16.57 2.54 8.48
CA PRO A 21 17.31 1.41 7.95
C PRO A 21 16.43 0.17 7.83
N ILE A 22 16.70 -0.66 6.82
CA ILE A 22 15.97 -1.90 6.60
C ILE A 22 16.38 -2.92 7.67
N GLN A 23 15.45 -3.21 8.58
CA GLN A 23 15.64 -4.19 9.64
C GLN A 23 14.59 -5.29 9.53
N TRP A 24 15.01 -6.52 9.78
CA TRP A 24 14.14 -7.68 9.75
C TRP A 24 13.88 -8.22 11.15
N THR A 25 12.68 -8.72 11.38
CA THR A 25 12.31 -9.46 12.59
C THR A 25 11.52 -10.71 12.21
N ASN A 26 11.61 -11.75 13.02
CA ASN A 26 10.82 -12.97 12.85
C ASN A 26 9.74 -13.02 13.93
N ILE A 27 8.50 -13.22 13.52
CA ILE A 27 7.37 -13.40 14.43
C ILE A 27 6.68 -14.72 14.10
N ARG A 28 6.39 -15.51 15.13
CA ARG A 28 5.58 -16.72 15.01
C ARG A 28 4.15 -16.44 15.47
N ARG A 29 3.18 -16.83 14.66
CA ARG A 29 1.75 -16.72 14.95
C ARG A 29 1.09 -18.07 14.89
N ASN A 30 0.09 -18.27 15.73
CA ASN A 30 -0.85 -19.37 15.58
C ASN A 30 -1.98 -18.89 14.67
N GLU A 31 -2.12 -19.54 13.53
CA GLU A 31 -3.14 -19.24 12.52
C GLU A 31 -3.97 -20.50 12.26
N VAL A 32 -5.19 -20.32 11.75
CA VAL A 32 -6.03 -21.44 11.31
C VAL A 32 -5.61 -21.84 9.90
N GLY A 33 -5.27 -23.11 9.72
CA GLY A 33 -4.67 -23.62 8.49
C GLY A 33 -5.65 -23.89 7.33
N ILE A 34 -6.96 -23.94 7.60
CA ILE A 34 -7.98 -24.26 6.60
C ILE A 34 -9.12 -23.25 6.61
N LYS A 35 -9.72 -23.02 5.44
CA LYS A 35 -11.01 -22.36 5.32
C LYS A 35 -12.10 -23.40 5.58
N MET A 36 -13.07 -23.10 6.44
CA MET A 36 -14.19 -23.99 6.68
C MET A 36 -15.00 -24.19 5.38
N SER A 37 -15.32 -25.44 5.06
CA SER A 37 -16.17 -25.74 3.90
C SER A 37 -17.64 -25.51 4.25
N GLU A 38 -18.48 -25.18 3.26
CA GLU A 38 -19.93 -25.03 3.45
C GLU A 38 -20.62 -26.33 3.92
N ARG A 39 -19.95 -27.49 3.74
CA ARG A 39 -20.46 -28.80 4.15
C ARG A 39 -20.10 -29.15 5.61
N SER A 40 -19.25 -28.37 6.25
CA SER A 40 -18.74 -28.63 7.59
C SER A 40 -19.62 -27.94 8.65
N GLY A 41 -20.13 -28.70 9.63
CA GLY A 41 -20.97 -28.14 10.70
C GLY A 41 -20.21 -27.36 11.78
N SER A 42 -18.91 -27.59 11.91
CA SER A 42 -18.02 -26.82 12.80
C SER A 42 -16.56 -26.95 12.35
N LEU A 43 -15.71 -26.03 12.83
CA LEU A 43 -14.27 -26.09 12.69
C LEU A 43 -13.64 -26.11 14.08
N TYR A 44 -13.00 -27.22 14.45
CA TYR A 44 -12.23 -27.29 15.68
C TYR A 44 -10.82 -26.73 15.44
N ILE A 45 -10.49 -25.65 16.15
CA ILE A 45 -9.29 -24.84 15.89
C ILE A 45 -8.02 -25.62 16.21
N GLU A 46 -8.00 -26.39 17.31
CA GLU A 46 -6.77 -27.08 17.73
C GLU A 46 -6.31 -28.15 16.70
N ASP A 47 -7.25 -28.82 16.03
CA ASP A 47 -6.93 -29.82 14.99
C ASP A 47 -6.34 -29.18 13.73
N ASN A 48 -6.58 -27.88 13.53
CA ASN A 48 -6.23 -27.14 12.32
C ASN A 48 -5.31 -25.95 12.61
N ARG A 49 -4.72 -25.91 13.81
CA ARG A 49 -3.83 -24.84 14.24
C ARG A 49 -2.47 -25.00 13.58
N GLN A 50 -2.03 -23.97 12.89
CA GLN A 50 -0.71 -23.90 12.27
C GLN A 50 0.13 -22.81 12.94
N GLN A 51 1.41 -23.10 13.16
CA GLN A 51 2.38 -22.08 13.54
C GLN A 51 3.08 -21.56 12.28
N ARG A 52 2.80 -20.31 11.92
CA ARG A 52 3.48 -19.64 10.80
C ARG A 52 4.53 -18.68 11.33
N ALA A 53 5.74 -18.85 10.84
CA ALA A 53 6.82 -17.88 11.01
C ALA A 53 6.76 -16.88 9.86
N SER A 54 6.75 -15.58 10.18
CA SER A 54 6.79 -14.50 9.19
C SER A 54 8.06 -13.68 9.41
N MET A 55 8.83 -13.49 8.35
CA MET A 55 9.91 -12.52 8.31
C MET A 55 9.33 -11.17 7.88
N LEU A 56 9.44 -10.17 8.76
CA LEU A 56 8.77 -8.88 8.63
C LEU A 56 9.79 -7.76 8.76
N LEU A 57 9.47 -6.61 8.17
CA LEU A 57 10.23 -5.40 8.41
C LEU A 57 9.92 -4.83 9.81
N LYS A 58 10.95 -4.30 10.46
CA LYS A 58 10.88 -3.72 11.80
C LYS A 58 11.20 -2.23 11.72
N ASP A 59 10.46 -1.44 12.49
CA ASP A 59 10.68 0.00 12.69
C ASP A 59 10.88 0.76 11.37
N VAL A 60 9.95 0.57 10.43
CA VAL A 60 10.01 1.23 9.12
C VAL A 60 9.43 2.64 9.18
N ALA A 61 9.97 3.52 8.35
CA ALA A 61 9.36 4.82 8.06
C ALA A 61 9.61 5.15 6.58
N TYR A 62 8.54 5.62 5.92
CA TYR A 62 8.59 5.98 4.52
C TYR A 62 8.01 7.37 4.30
N ARG A 63 8.52 8.07 3.30
CA ARG A 63 7.89 9.25 2.72
C ARG A 63 7.29 8.87 1.38
N ILE A 64 6.00 9.11 1.21
CA ILE A 64 5.29 8.78 -0.02
C ILE A 64 4.99 10.06 -0.77
N HIS A 65 5.44 10.13 -2.02
CA HIS A 65 5.09 11.20 -2.95
C HIS A 65 4.10 10.63 -3.94
N ALA A 66 2.91 11.22 -3.96
CA ALA A 66 1.80 10.73 -4.74
C ALA A 66 0.95 11.87 -5.24
N ASP A 67 0.32 11.65 -6.37
CA ASP A 67 -0.71 12.51 -6.94
C ASP A 67 -1.92 11.64 -7.35
N PHE A 68 -2.98 12.25 -7.83
CA PHE A 68 -4.11 11.51 -8.36
C PHE A 68 -4.67 12.15 -9.62
N ASP A 69 -5.12 11.28 -10.53
CA ASP A 69 -5.87 11.69 -11.71
C ASP A 69 -7.37 11.56 -11.46
N MET A 70 -8.14 12.38 -12.16
CA MET A 70 -9.59 12.23 -12.25
C MET A 70 -9.92 11.03 -13.14
N THR A 71 -10.97 10.28 -12.80
CA THR A 71 -11.45 9.14 -13.60
C THR A 71 -12.69 9.52 -14.39
N SER A 72 -13.14 8.61 -15.27
CA SER A 72 -14.42 8.73 -15.98
C SER A 72 -15.65 8.71 -15.06
N GLU A 73 -15.49 8.31 -13.79
CA GLU A 73 -16.54 8.28 -12.77
C GLU A 73 -16.70 9.63 -12.04
N ALA A 74 -15.99 10.66 -12.46
CA ALA A 74 -16.11 12.00 -11.89
C ALA A 74 -17.44 12.65 -12.27
N GLY A 75 -18.21 13.09 -11.28
CA GLY A 75 -19.44 13.84 -11.50
C GLY A 75 -19.21 15.32 -11.82
N GLU A 76 -20.27 16.04 -12.16
CA GLU A 76 -20.24 17.48 -12.54
C GLU A 76 -19.59 18.39 -11.48
N GLY A 77 -19.69 18.04 -10.20
CA GLY A 77 -19.09 18.79 -9.08
C GLY A 77 -17.73 18.26 -8.61
N ASP A 78 -17.15 17.29 -9.29
CA ASP A 78 -15.88 16.68 -8.91
C ASP A 78 -14.71 17.29 -9.69
N ASN A 79 -13.68 17.71 -8.96
CA ASN A 79 -12.48 18.28 -9.55
C ASN A 79 -11.27 18.03 -8.66
N TYR A 80 -10.09 18.21 -9.25
CA TYR A 80 -8.80 18.00 -8.58
C TYR A 80 -8.67 18.80 -7.29
N VAL A 81 -8.93 20.12 -7.34
CA VAL A 81 -8.73 21.03 -6.21
C VAL A 81 -9.57 20.60 -5.00
N LYS A 82 -10.84 20.27 -5.22
CA LYS A 82 -11.76 19.77 -4.20
C LYS A 82 -11.21 18.54 -3.49
N PHE A 83 -10.72 17.54 -4.24
CA PHE A 83 -10.21 16.31 -3.65
C PHE A 83 -8.84 16.48 -3.01
N ALA A 84 -7.96 17.32 -3.57
CA ALA A 84 -6.66 17.64 -3.00
C ALA A 84 -6.81 18.32 -1.64
N GLU A 85 -7.67 19.34 -1.55
CA GLU A 85 -7.95 20.04 -0.28
C GLU A 85 -8.66 19.12 0.73
N MET A 86 -9.56 18.24 0.27
CA MET A 86 -10.18 17.24 1.13
C MET A 86 -9.15 16.26 1.70
N PHE A 87 -8.21 15.79 0.88
CA PHE A 87 -7.12 14.92 1.33
C PHE A 87 -6.23 15.64 2.33
N LYS A 88 -5.72 16.84 2.01
CA LYS A 88 -4.86 17.64 2.89
C LYS A 88 -5.52 17.86 4.25
N ARG A 89 -6.80 18.26 4.26
CA ARG A 89 -7.56 18.48 5.50
C ARG A 89 -7.66 17.20 6.34
N ARG A 90 -7.95 16.06 5.72
CA ARG A 90 -8.02 14.77 6.43
C ARG A 90 -6.66 14.36 6.95
N ALA A 91 -5.63 14.46 6.11
CA ALA A 91 -4.27 14.08 6.43
C ALA A 91 -3.71 14.90 7.61
N LYS A 92 -3.92 16.23 7.62
CA LYS A 92 -3.53 17.13 8.72
C LYS A 92 -4.23 16.81 10.04
N LYS A 93 -5.51 16.43 9.98
CA LYS A 93 -6.31 16.09 11.18
C LYS A 93 -6.17 14.63 11.62
N GLY A 94 -5.35 13.82 10.94
CA GLY A 94 -5.27 12.38 11.19
C GLY A 94 -6.57 11.63 10.91
N GLN A 95 -7.44 12.15 10.05
CA GLN A 95 -8.72 11.52 9.69
C GLN A 95 -8.54 10.50 8.57
N TYR A 96 -9.22 9.37 8.69
CA TYR A 96 -9.22 8.28 7.71
C TYR A 96 -10.55 7.53 7.74
N PHE A 97 -10.84 6.77 6.68
CA PHE A 97 -12.03 5.92 6.61
C PHE A 97 -11.83 4.61 7.37
N HIS A 98 -10.64 4.01 7.26
CA HIS A 98 -10.19 2.88 8.08
C HIS A 98 -8.73 3.13 8.48
N GLN A 99 -8.29 2.55 9.59
CA GLN A 99 -6.90 2.67 10.07
C GLN A 99 -5.96 2.24 8.94
N PRO A 100 -5.06 3.11 8.45
CA PRO A 100 -4.02 2.69 7.53
C PRO A 100 -3.12 1.67 8.22
N TYR A 101 -2.57 0.74 7.45
CA TYR A 101 -1.68 -0.31 7.95
C TYR A 101 -0.58 -0.64 6.94
N LEU A 102 0.52 -1.22 7.41
CA LEU A 102 1.68 -1.60 6.59
C LEU A 102 1.60 -3.09 6.24
N GLY A 103 1.10 -3.39 5.04
CA GLY A 103 0.95 -4.76 4.54
C GLY A 103 -0.28 -5.47 5.09
N CYS A 104 -0.30 -5.77 6.40
CA CYS A 104 -1.39 -6.51 7.06
C CYS A 104 -2.03 -5.67 8.19
N ARG A 105 -3.30 -5.99 8.55
CA ARG A 105 -4.09 -5.20 9.51
C ARG A 105 -3.50 -5.19 10.93
N GLU A 106 -2.65 -6.15 11.25
CA GLU A 106 -1.94 -6.25 12.53
C GLU A 106 -0.88 -5.14 12.71
N PHE A 107 -0.49 -4.45 11.65
CA PHE A 107 0.56 -3.43 11.66
C PHE A 107 -0.02 -2.03 11.36
N PRO A 108 -0.70 -1.38 12.32
CA PRO A 108 -1.28 -0.05 12.10
C PRO A 108 -0.19 0.95 11.73
N CYS A 109 -0.52 1.81 10.76
CA CYS A 109 0.34 2.84 10.22
C CYS A 109 -0.11 4.21 10.74
N HIS A 110 0.81 4.89 11.43
CA HIS A 110 0.67 6.30 11.73
C HIS A 110 1.20 7.13 10.58
N PHE A 111 0.52 8.23 10.26
CA PHE A 111 0.89 9.09 9.15
C PHE A 111 0.77 10.57 9.54
N ARG A 112 1.51 11.41 8.83
CA ARG A 112 1.46 12.87 8.92
C ARG A 112 1.67 13.46 7.54
N LEU A 113 0.92 14.51 7.21
CA LEU A 113 1.15 15.29 5.99
C LEU A 113 2.38 16.17 6.18
N LEU A 114 3.29 16.16 5.20
CA LEU A 114 4.40 17.09 5.10
C LEU A 114 4.09 18.15 4.05
N GLU A 115 4.21 19.43 4.41
CA GLU A 115 4.16 20.53 3.43
C GLU A 115 5.54 20.79 2.84
N LYS A 116 6.58 20.59 3.64
CA LYS A 116 7.98 20.74 3.27
C LYS A 116 8.73 19.44 3.56
N VAL A 117 9.69 19.12 2.71
CA VAL A 117 10.46 17.88 2.86
C VAL A 117 11.34 17.94 4.12
N GLU A 118 11.77 19.13 4.49
CA GLU A 118 12.67 19.38 5.62
C GLU A 118 11.98 19.13 6.98
N ASP A 119 10.65 19.14 7.02
CA ASP A 119 9.86 18.90 8.25
C ASP A 119 9.75 17.40 8.61
N GLY A 120 10.28 16.51 7.77
CA GLY A 120 10.27 15.06 7.94
C GLY A 120 11.58 14.50 8.49
N LEU A 121 11.61 13.18 8.73
CA LEU A 121 12.88 12.49 9.00
C LEU A 121 13.78 12.57 7.75
N PRO A 122 15.11 12.71 7.92
CA PRO A 122 16.02 12.61 6.78
C PRO A 122 15.85 11.27 6.08
N ARG A 123 16.06 11.23 4.77
CA ARG A 123 16.14 9.97 4.03
C ARG A 123 17.40 9.22 4.45
N GLU A 124 17.32 7.90 4.45
CA GLU A 124 18.47 7.02 4.62
C GLU A 124 19.35 7.04 3.37
N ASP A 125 20.65 6.91 3.56
CA ASP A 125 21.60 6.76 2.46
C ASP A 125 21.74 5.29 2.08
N ILE A 126 20.69 4.76 1.43
CA ILE A 126 20.65 3.38 0.96
C ILE A 126 20.55 3.34 -0.56
N THR A 127 21.53 2.67 -1.18
CA THR A 127 21.50 2.33 -2.60
C THR A 127 21.47 0.81 -2.74
N GLN A 128 20.33 0.28 -3.18
CA GLN A 128 20.10 -1.16 -3.25
C GLN A 128 19.16 -1.50 -4.40
N ASP A 129 19.50 -2.56 -5.13
CA ASP A 129 18.59 -3.21 -6.08
C ASP A 129 17.76 -4.26 -5.32
N PHE A 130 16.45 -4.10 -5.29
CA PHE A 130 15.54 -5.04 -4.63
C PHE A 130 15.04 -6.13 -5.57
N GLY A 131 15.45 -6.11 -6.85
CA GLY A 131 14.93 -7.02 -7.85
C GLY A 131 13.51 -6.66 -8.28
N PHE A 132 12.82 -7.64 -8.86
CA PHE A 132 11.41 -7.49 -9.17
C PHE A 132 10.58 -7.44 -7.89
N MET A 133 9.82 -6.36 -7.74
CA MET A 133 8.83 -6.19 -6.68
C MET A 133 7.44 -6.00 -7.26
N LEU A 134 6.42 -6.37 -6.49
CA LEU A 134 5.04 -6.07 -6.81
C LEU A 134 4.88 -4.56 -6.99
N TYR A 135 4.37 -4.17 -8.15
CA TYR A 135 4.02 -2.80 -8.48
C TYR A 135 2.63 -2.47 -7.92
N ASP A 136 1.61 -3.19 -8.40
CA ASP A 136 0.21 -3.10 -7.98
C ASP A 136 -0.55 -4.32 -8.53
N MET A 137 -1.85 -4.40 -8.28
CA MET A 137 -2.75 -5.37 -8.91
C MET A 137 -3.55 -4.71 -10.04
N ASP A 138 -3.57 -5.33 -11.22
CA ASP A 138 -4.41 -4.91 -12.34
C ASP A 138 -5.81 -5.50 -12.22
N PHE A 139 -6.80 -4.64 -11.98
CA PHE A 139 -8.20 -5.04 -11.86
C PHE A 139 -9.00 -4.87 -13.16
N SER A 140 -8.37 -4.49 -14.28
CA SER A 140 -9.07 -4.19 -15.54
C SER A 140 -9.89 -5.36 -16.11
N LYS A 141 -9.53 -6.60 -15.77
CA LYS A 141 -10.24 -7.84 -16.16
C LYS A 141 -11.20 -8.36 -15.09
N SER A 142 -11.30 -7.69 -13.95
CA SER A 142 -12.19 -8.09 -12.86
C SER A 142 -13.54 -7.36 -12.98
N ASP A 143 -14.62 -8.04 -12.59
CA ASP A 143 -15.92 -7.40 -12.47
C ASP A 143 -15.90 -6.30 -11.39
N PRO A 144 -16.75 -5.27 -11.51
CA PRO A 144 -16.85 -4.24 -10.48
C PRO A 144 -17.13 -4.85 -9.11
N ARG A 145 -16.25 -4.58 -8.14
CA ARG A 145 -16.28 -5.07 -6.75
C ARG A 145 -15.87 -6.54 -6.55
N ASP A 146 -15.27 -7.15 -7.56
CA ASP A 146 -14.62 -8.44 -7.47
C ASP A 146 -13.10 -8.30 -7.73
N SER A 147 -12.32 -9.28 -7.27
CA SER A 147 -10.89 -9.42 -7.51
C SER A 147 -10.52 -10.77 -8.14
N ASN A 148 -11.49 -11.55 -8.61
CA ASN A 148 -11.27 -12.90 -9.12
C ASN A 148 -10.29 -13.00 -10.30
N ASN A 149 -10.15 -11.94 -11.10
CA ASN A 149 -9.24 -11.88 -12.24
C ASN A 149 -8.17 -10.78 -12.08
N ALA A 150 -7.83 -10.43 -10.84
CA ALA A 150 -6.79 -9.44 -10.59
C ALA A 150 -5.41 -10.02 -10.91
N GLU A 151 -4.67 -9.39 -11.83
CA GLU A 151 -3.35 -9.84 -12.26
C GLU A 151 -2.24 -9.02 -11.58
N PRO A 152 -1.21 -9.65 -11.01
CA PRO A 152 -0.13 -8.91 -10.35
C PRO A 152 0.77 -8.23 -11.39
N MET A 153 1.06 -6.95 -11.16
CA MET A 153 2.01 -6.17 -11.95
C MET A 153 3.35 -6.11 -11.20
N PHE A 154 4.48 -6.17 -11.91
CA PHE A 154 5.82 -6.13 -11.32
C PHE A 154 6.71 -5.09 -12.01
N TYR A 155 7.71 -4.60 -11.29
CA TYR A 155 8.76 -3.75 -11.85
C TYR A 155 10.08 -3.99 -11.12
N GLN A 156 11.20 -3.65 -11.76
CA GLN A 156 12.51 -3.70 -11.11
C GLN A 156 12.63 -2.54 -10.11
N CYS A 157 12.52 -2.84 -8.83
CA CYS A 157 12.56 -1.84 -7.77
C CYS A 157 14.00 -1.60 -7.33
N LYS A 158 14.44 -0.34 -7.34
CA LYS A 158 15.76 0.08 -6.89
C LYS A 158 15.64 1.31 -6.01
N ALA A 159 16.35 1.33 -4.89
CA ALA A 159 16.62 2.55 -4.14
C ALA A 159 17.97 3.13 -4.58
N ILE A 160 18.00 4.42 -4.88
CA ILE A 160 19.23 5.21 -5.07
C ILE A 160 19.20 6.35 -4.05
N ASN A 161 20.18 6.39 -3.14
CA ASN A 161 20.26 7.38 -2.06
C ASN A 161 18.93 7.49 -1.27
N GLY A 162 18.35 6.34 -0.92
CA GLY A 162 17.09 6.21 -0.20
C GLY A 162 15.83 6.44 -1.03
N VAL A 163 15.94 6.76 -2.31
CA VAL A 163 14.79 7.07 -3.17
C VAL A 163 14.46 5.90 -4.08
N ILE A 164 13.22 5.43 -4.02
CA ILE A 164 12.62 4.51 -4.98
C ILE A 164 11.74 5.31 -5.92
N THR A 165 12.10 5.37 -7.20
CA THR A 165 11.25 5.95 -8.25
C THR A 165 10.24 4.90 -8.71
N VAL A 166 8.96 5.27 -8.74
CA VAL A 166 7.89 4.40 -9.20
C VAL A 166 7.55 4.79 -10.63
N PRO A 167 7.72 3.89 -11.62
CA PRO A 167 7.46 4.23 -13.01
C PRO A 167 5.95 4.38 -13.24
N PRO A 168 5.50 5.14 -14.26
CA PRO A 168 4.09 5.20 -14.61
C PRO A 168 3.53 3.81 -14.93
N ALA A 169 2.29 3.53 -14.53
CA ALA A 169 1.65 2.21 -14.68
C ALA A 169 1.53 1.72 -16.15
N ASN A 170 1.60 2.63 -17.11
CA ASN A 170 1.51 2.35 -18.55
C ASN A 170 2.89 2.30 -19.24
N SER A 171 3.98 2.45 -18.49
CA SER A 171 5.34 2.36 -19.02
C SER A 171 5.76 0.91 -19.30
N GLU A 172 6.73 0.73 -20.19
CA GLU A 172 7.30 -0.59 -20.51
C GLU A 172 8.10 -1.22 -19.34
N GLU A 173 8.45 -0.41 -18.33
CA GLU A 173 9.13 -0.86 -17.12
C GLU A 173 8.24 -1.77 -16.26
N VAL A 174 6.92 -1.60 -16.38
CA VAL A 174 5.94 -2.39 -15.63
C VAL A 174 5.53 -3.61 -16.43
N LYS A 175 5.74 -4.79 -15.83
CA LYS A 175 5.42 -6.10 -16.40
C LYS A 175 4.10 -6.61 -15.83
N ARG A 176 3.26 -7.17 -16.70
CA ARG A 176 1.98 -7.82 -16.39
C ARG A 176 2.09 -9.30 -16.68
#